data_AF-C0CLT6-F1
#
_entry.id   AF-C0CLT6-F1
#
_cell.length_a   1.000
_cell.length_b   1.000
_cell.length_c   1.000
_cell.angle_alpha   90.00
_cell.angle_beta   90.00
_cell.angle_gamma   90.00
#
_symmetry.space_group_name_H-M   'P 1'
#
loop_
_entity.id
_entity.type
_entity.pdbx_description
1 polymer ?
#
loop_
_entity_poly.entity_id
_entity_poly.type
_entity_poly.pdbx_seq_one_letter_code
_entity_poly.pdbx_strand_id
1 'polypeptide(L)'
;MKNAVITIARQYGSGGKTIAAMLAKDLGINCYGREILKMASEESGINERLFGMSDEKLKHSVLMKLLKRPYEGDLIPPESSGFVSDDNLFNYQAKVIKELAESESCVIVGRCADYVLRDFPNVISVFIHADREFCLEQAMERNSMSLKEMQRFIEKTDKYRGDFYKYYTGHEWSDARNYDLCLNSGKLGFKKCVEEIKAYMKVRFED
;
A
#
# COMPACT_ATOMS: atom_id res chain seq x y z
N MET A 1 9.00 0.33 23.53
CA MET A 1 8.68 1.20 22.36
C MET A 1 7.23 1.66 22.48
N LYS A 2 6.86 2.90 22.11
CA LYS A 2 5.47 3.37 22.33
C LYS A 2 4.47 2.95 21.24
N ASN A 3 4.90 2.83 19.97
CA ASN A 3 4.02 2.54 18.83
C ASN A 3 4.60 1.46 17.91
N ALA A 4 3.77 0.56 17.37
CA ALA A 4 4.15 -0.43 16.34
C ALA A 4 3.30 -0.24 15.08
N VAL A 5 3.96 -0.19 13.92
CA VAL A 5 3.30 0.04 12.62
C VAL A 5 3.48 -1.17 11.72
N ILE A 6 2.40 -1.66 11.14
CA ILE A 6 2.43 -2.79 10.21
C ILE A 6 2.00 -2.31 8.83
N THR A 7 2.92 -2.35 7.86
CA THR A 7 2.60 -2.02 6.47
C THR A 7 2.29 -3.28 5.68
N ILE A 8 1.24 -3.24 4.85
CA ILE A 8 0.76 -4.40 4.07
C ILE A 8 0.67 -4.05 2.58
N ALA A 9 1.63 -4.54 1.81
CA ALA A 9 1.55 -4.66 0.37
C ALA A 9 0.90 -6.01 -0.03
N ARG A 10 0.27 -6.08 -1.21
CA ARG A 10 -0.58 -7.24 -1.56
C ARG A 10 -0.97 -7.33 -3.03
N GLN A 11 -1.02 -8.55 -3.55
CA GLN A 11 -1.71 -8.87 -4.80
C GLN A 11 -3.23 -8.66 -4.70
N TYR A 12 -3.89 -8.45 -5.82
CA TYR A 12 -5.34 -8.42 -5.86
C TYR A 12 -5.87 -9.85 -5.72
N GLY A 13 -6.91 -10.03 -4.90
CA GLY A 13 -7.46 -11.36 -4.64
C GLY A 13 -6.74 -12.15 -3.54
N SER A 14 -5.54 -11.75 -3.11
CA SER A 14 -4.80 -12.46 -2.03
C SER A 14 -5.39 -12.29 -0.62
N GLY A 15 -6.50 -11.57 -0.47
CA GLY A 15 -7.09 -11.32 0.85
C GLY A 15 -6.29 -10.36 1.74
N GLY A 16 -5.23 -9.72 1.26
CA GLY A 16 -4.39 -8.82 2.07
C GLY A 16 -5.15 -7.70 2.79
N LYS A 17 -6.23 -7.14 2.19
CA LYS A 17 -7.10 -6.16 2.87
C LYS A 17 -7.89 -6.79 4.03
N THR A 18 -8.34 -8.04 3.86
CA THR A 18 -9.04 -8.78 4.92
C THR A 18 -8.08 -9.14 6.05
N ILE A 19 -6.87 -9.60 5.74
CA ILE A 19 -5.82 -9.86 6.74
C ILE A 19 -5.47 -8.59 7.52
N ALA A 20 -5.30 -7.45 6.84
CA ALA A 20 -5.05 -6.16 7.50
C ALA A 20 -6.15 -5.77 8.50
N ALA A 21 -7.41 -5.88 8.09
CA ALA A 21 -8.55 -5.56 8.95
C ALA A 21 -8.68 -6.54 10.13
N MET A 22 -8.42 -7.83 9.90
CA MET A 22 -8.41 -8.84 10.96
C MET A 22 -7.31 -8.56 11.99
N LEU A 23 -6.08 -8.30 11.52
CA LEU A 23 -4.94 -7.98 12.38
C LEU A 23 -5.19 -6.72 13.22
N ALA A 24 -5.65 -5.64 12.58
CA ALA A 24 -5.94 -4.39 13.28
C ALA A 24 -7.01 -4.56 14.35
N LYS A 25 -8.08 -5.31 14.03
CA LYS A 25 -9.13 -5.65 14.99
C LYS A 25 -8.60 -6.45 16.19
N ASP A 26 -7.74 -7.44 15.92
CA ASP A 26 -7.19 -8.32 16.95
C ASP A 26 -6.22 -7.58 17.90
N LEU A 27 -5.46 -6.62 17.35
CA LEU A 27 -4.54 -5.77 18.12
C LEU A 27 -5.23 -4.55 18.76
N GLY A 28 -6.50 -4.26 18.42
CA GLY A 28 -7.21 -3.08 18.91
C GLY A 28 -6.64 -1.76 18.39
N ILE A 29 -6.12 -1.74 17.16
CA ILE A 29 -5.47 -0.57 16.54
C ILE A 29 -6.17 -0.16 15.24
N ASN A 30 -5.87 1.03 14.73
CA ASN A 30 -6.44 1.55 13.49
C ASN A 30 -5.90 0.82 12.25
N CYS A 31 -6.73 0.74 11.20
CA CYS A 31 -6.35 0.21 9.88
C CYS A 31 -6.61 1.26 8.80
N TYR A 32 -5.54 1.76 8.19
CA TYR A 32 -5.57 2.81 7.18
C TYR A 32 -5.28 2.27 5.78
N GLY A 33 -5.99 2.75 4.77
CA GLY A 33 -5.67 2.46 3.37
C GLY A 33 -6.14 3.54 2.40
N ARG A 34 -7.45 3.71 2.25
CA ARG A 34 -8.00 4.78 1.40
C ARG A 34 -8.09 6.10 2.17
N GLU A 35 -8.24 6.01 3.48
CA GLU A 35 -8.37 7.10 4.44
C GLU A 35 -7.14 8.04 4.37
N ILE A 36 -5.94 7.49 4.14
CA ILE A 36 -4.70 8.30 3.97
C ILE A 36 -4.82 9.26 2.78
N LEU A 37 -5.44 8.85 1.67
CA LEU A 37 -5.64 9.75 0.53
C LEU A 37 -6.57 10.91 0.89
N LYS A 38 -7.61 10.61 1.69
CA LYS A 38 -8.54 11.62 2.17
C LYS A 38 -7.87 12.59 3.14
N MET A 39 -7.10 12.09 4.11
CA MET A 39 -6.33 12.90 5.05
C MET A 39 -5.33 13.80 4.32
N ALA A 40 -4.60 13.26 3.33
CA ALA A 40 -3.69 14.04 2.50
C ALA A 40 -4.43 15.11 1.68
N SER A 41 -5.63 14.81 1.18
CA SER A 41 -6.49 15.76 0.47
C SER A 41 -6.97 16.89 1.39
N GLU A 42 -7.38 16.57 2.61
CA GLU A 42 -7.83 17.54 3.62
C GLU A 42 -6.67 18.44 4.07
N GLU A 43 -5.48 17.88 4.25
CA GLU A 43 -4.30 18.62 4.70
C GLU A 43 -3.72 19.53 3.60
N SER A 44 -3.67 19.05 2.36
CA SER A 44 -3.15 19.82 1.22
C SER A 44 -4.17 20.78 0.61
N GLY A 45 -5.47 20.56 0.83
CA GLY A 45 -6.53 21.22 0.08
C GLY A 45 -6.63 20.76 -1.39
N ILE A 46 -5.84 19.77 -1.82
CA ILE A 46 -5.89 19.19 -3.17
C ILE A 46 -7.04 18.20 -3.20
N ASN A 47 -8.03 18.42 -4.08
CA ASN A 47 -9.21 17.54 -4.15
C ASN A 47 -8.82 16.09 -4.52
N GLU A 48 -9.31 15.11 -3.76
CA GLU A 48 -9.07 13.68 -4.04
C GLU A 48 -9.50 13.24 -5.45
N ARG A 49 -10.46 13.93 -6.10
CA ARG A 49 -10.89 13.63 -7.48
C ARG A 49 -9.89 14.09 -8.53
N LEU A 50 -9.01 15.03 -8.20
CA LEU A 50 -7.85 15.34 -9.05
C LEU A 50 -6.92 14.12 -9.13
N PHE A 51 -6.92 13.28 -8.08
CA PHE A 51 -6.33 11.95 -8.13
C PHE A 51 -7.30 10.97 -8.82
N GLY A 52 -6.89 10.49 -9.99
CA GLY A 52 -7.69 9.58 -10.81
C GLY A 52 -8.32 10.23 -12.05
N MET A 53 -8.40 11.56 -12.16
CA MET A 53 -8.55 12.20 -13.49
C MET A 53 -7.29 12.01 -14.35
N SER A 54 -6.18 11.64 -13.71
CA SER A 54 -5.00 11.08 -14.38
C SER A 54 -5.22 9.69 -14.99
N ASP A 55 -6.34 8.99 -14.80
CA ASP A 55 -6.61 7.74 -15.57
C ASP A 55 -6.89 8.01 -17.06
N GLU A 56 -7.43 9.20 -17.40
CA GLU A 56 -7.53 9.63 -18.80
C GLU A 56 -6.21 10.21 -19.33
N LYS A 57 -5.36 10.77 -18.45
CA LYS A 57 -4.02 11.26 -18.82
C LYS A 57 -2.89 10.23 -18.70
N LEU A 58 -3.11 9.07 -18.10
CA LEU A 58 -2.18 7.92 -18.13
C LEU A 58 -2.14 7.27 -19.53
N LYS A 59 -3.06 7.66 -20.42
CA LYS A 59 -2.91 7.45 -21.87
C LYS A 59 -1.82 8.33 -22.49
N HIS A 60 -1.35 9.36 -21.80
CA HIS A 60 -0.17 10.13 -22.17
C HIS A 60 1.07 9.63 -21.42
N SER A 61 1.69 8.64 -22.05
CA SER A 61 3.12 8.60 -22.31
C SER A 61 3.83 7.38 -21.73
N VAL A 62 4.24 6.51 -22.66
CA VAL A 62 5.30 5.51 -22.49
C VAL A 62 6.58 6.13 -21.87
N LEU A 63 6.75 7.46 -21.91
CA LEU A 63 7.85 8.21 -21.28
C LEU A 63 7.83 8.20 -19.74
N MET A 64 6.65 8.13 -19.08
CA MET A 64 6.56 8.07 -17.61
C MET A 64 7.07 6.74 -17.04
N LYS A 65 7.14 5.68 -17.85
CA LYS A 65 7.72 4.39 -17.43
C LYS A 65 9.25 4.40 -17.37
N LEU A 66 9.90 5.39 -17.97
CA LEU A 66 11.36 5.50 -18.01
C LEU A 66 11.91 6.49 -16.97
N LEU A 67 11.08 7.44 -16.52
CA LEU A 67 11.42 8.41 -15.49
C LEU A 67 11.14 7.82 -14.11
N LYS A 68 12.19 7.50 -13.37
CA LYS A 68 12.10 7.20 -11.94
C LYS A 68 12.17 8.52 -11.18
N ARG A 69 11.24 8.73 -10.25
CA ARG A 69 11.29 9.83 -9.29
C ARG A 69 11.16 9.23 -7.90
N PRO A 70 12.24 8.63 -7.39
CA PRO A 70 12.21 8.11 -6.02
C PRO A 70 11.80 9.24 -5.09
N TYR A 71 10.93 8.93 -4.13
CA TYR A 71 10.49 9.87 -3.13
C TYR A 71 11.67 10.42 -2.32
N GLU A 72 11.88 11.74 -2.41
CA GLU A 72 12.97 12.46 -1.72
C GLU A 72 12.49 13.25 -0.50
N GLY A 73 11.19 13.47 -0.32
CA GLY A 73 10.63 14.04 0.93
C GLY A 73 9.96 15.40 0.81
N ASP A 74 10.17 16.14 -0.27
CA ASP A 74 9.85 17.58 -0.28
C ASP A 74 8.41 17.89 -0.71
N LEU A 75 7.66 18.60 0.15
CA LEU A 75 6.37 19.17 -0.22
C LEU A 75 6.57 20.37 -1.13
N ILE A 76 5.77 20.45 -2.18
CA ILE A 76 5.71 21.59 -3.08
C ILE A 76 4.69 22.59 -2.52
N PRO A 77 5.05 23.88 -2.35
CA PRO A 77 4.15 24.87 -1.75
C PRO A 77 3.01 25.28 -2.71
N PRO A 78 1.88 25.83 -2.20
CA PRO A 78 0.73 26.26 -3.00
C PRO A 78 1.05 27.26 -4.12
N GLU A 79 2.10 28.05 -3.94
CA GLU A 79 2.56 29.07 -4.89
C GLU A 79 3.25 28.48 -6.13
N SER A 80 3.65 27.20 -6.06
CA SER A 80 4.37 26.53 -7.14
C SER A 80 3.41 25.88 -8.13
N SER A 81 3.76 25.93 -9.42
CA SER A 81 3.01 25.28 -10.50
C SER A 81 2.92 23.75 -10.33
N GLY A 82 3.80 23.16 -9.53
CA GLY A 82 3.79 21.72 -9.21
C GLY A 82 2.86 21.33 -8.06
N PHE A 83 2.15 22.28 -7.44
CA PHE A 83 1.38 22.01 -6.22
C PHE A 83 0.32 20.91 -6.38
N VAL A 84 -0.44 20.94 -7.47
CA VAL A 84 -1.52 19.96 -7.76
C VAL A 84 -1.02 18.72 -8.50
N SER A 85 0.27 18.42 -8.46
CA SER A 85 0.86 17.26 -9.13
C SER A 85 0.62 15.95 -8.38
N ASP A 86 0.62 14.83 -9.11
CA ASP A 86 0.57 13.49 -8.53
C ASP A 86 1.75 13.24 -7.57
N ASP A 87 2.94 13.77 -7.90
CA ASP A 87 4.14 13.71 -7.05
C ASP A 87 3.91 14.44 -5.72
N ASN A 88 3.36 15.66 -5.73
CA ASN A 88 3.12 16.40 -4.49
C ASN A 88 2.03 15.75 -3.64
N LEU A 89 0.99 15.21 -4.26
CA LEU A 89 -0.03 14.46 -3.52
C LEU A 89 0.56 13.19 -2.87
N PHE A 90 1.47 12.50 -3.56
CA PHE A 90 2.22 11.40 -2.93
C PHE A 90 3.04 11.90 -1.74
N ASN A 91 3.69 13.07 -1.85
CA ASN A 91 4.46 13.65 -0.75
C ASN A 91 3.58 13.96 0.47
N TYR A 92 2.35 14.46 0.26
CA TYR A 92 1.36 14.61 1.34
C TYR A 92 0.92 13.27 1.92
N GLN A 93 0.68 12.24 1.11
CA GLN A 93 0.40 10.89 1.63
C GLN A 93 1.57 10.35 2.48
N ALA A 94 2.80 10.55 2.02
CA ALA A 94 4.00 10.14 2.74
C ALA A 94 4.16 10.89 4.07
N LYS A 95 3.82 12.19 4.10
CA LYS A 95 3.75 12.98 5.33
C LYS A 95 2.74 12.39 6.31
N VAL A 96 1.49 12.20 5.90
CA VAL A 96 0.44 11.59 6.74
C VAL A 96 0.86 10.22 7.27
N ILE A 97 1.48 9.38 6.42
CA ILE A 97 1.97 8.05 6.82
C ILE A 97 3.03 8.15 7.93
N LYS A 98 3.97 9.10 7.83
CA LYS A 98 5.00 9.33 8.86
C LYS A 98 4.38 9.84 10.16
N GLU A 99 3.46 10.80 10.09
CA GLU A 99 2.78 11.34 11.27
C GLU A 99 1.95 10.26 12.01
N LEU A 100 1.27 9.38 11.27
CA LEU A 100 0.59 8.22 11.85
C LEU A 100 1.58 7.28 12.56
N ALA A 101 2.73 7.01 11.93
CA ALA A 101 3.74 6.11 12.48
C ALA A 101 4.42 6.65 13.74
N GLU A 102 4.53 7.99 13.87
CA GLU A 102 5.05 8.66 15.06
C GLU A 102 4.00 8.74 16.19
N SER A 103 2.73 8.94 15.84
CA SER A 103 1.66 9.22 16.81
C SER A 103 1.02 7.97 17.41
N GLU A 104 0.80 6.90 16.65
CA GLU A 104 0.05 5.73 17.12
C GLU A 104 0.47 4.40 16.50
N SER A 105 0.04 3.30 17.12
CA SER A 105 0.13 1.97 16.51
C SER A 105 -0.97 1.81 15.46
N CYS A 106 -0.63 1.32 14.27
CA CYS A 106 -1.60 1.15 13.19
C CYS A 106 -1.17 0.13 12.13
N VAL A 107 -2.14 -0.32 11.34
CA VAL A 107 -1.92 -1.09 10.11
C VAL A 107 -2.14 -0.18 8.90
N ILE A 108 -1.21 -0.16 7.94
CA ILE A 108 -1.28 0.66 6.72
C ILE A 108 -1.27 -0.22 5.48
N VAL A 109 -2.26 -0.11 4.61
CA VAL A 109 -2.42 -0.95 3.41
C VAL A 109 -1.97 -0.23 2.14
N GLY A 110 -0.80 -0.61 1.62
CA GLY A 110 -0.25 -0.13 0.36
C GLY A 110 0.45 1.22 0.45
N ARG A 111 0.25 2.07 -0.58
CA ARG A 111 0.75 3.46 -0.64
C ARG A 111 2.27 3.60 -0.53
N CYS A 112 3.03 2.55 -0.88
CA CYS A 112 4.48 2.49 -0.68
C CYS A 112 4.89 2.73 0.78
N ALA A 113 4.01 2.43 1.75
CA ALA A 113 4.27 2.72 3.16
C ALA A 113 5.51 1.98 3.69
N ASP A 114 5.78 0.77 3.19
CA ASP A 114 7.00 0.02 3.47
C ASP A 114 8.26 0.82 3.11
N TYR A 115 8.26 1.47 1.93
CA TYR A 115 9.38 2.29 1.49
C TYR A 115 9.44 3.65 2.18
N VAL A 116 8.29 4.31 2.37
CA VAL A 116 8.19 5.62 3.04
C VAL A 116 8.70 5.55 4.48
N LEU A 117 8.45 4.42 5.16
CA LEU A 117 8.79 4.18 6.55
C LEU A 117 10.03 3.28 6.73
N ARG A 118 10.83 3.04 5.68
CA ARG A 118 11.96 2.07 5.71
C ARG A 118 13.00 2.35 6.80
N ASP A 119 13.16 3.62 7.19
CA ASP A 119 14.14 4.06 8.19
C ASP A 119 13.55 4.10 9.62
N PHE A 120 12.26 3.75 9.78
CA PHE A 120 11.59 3.73 11.08
C PHE A 120 11.84 2.40 11.80
N PRO A 121 12.37 2.41 13.03
CA PRO A 121 12.72 1.17 13.73
C PRO A 121 11.50 0.35 14.18
N ASN A 122 10.33 1.00 14.28
CA ASN A 122 9.09 0.43 14.80
C ASN A 122 8.11 -0.08 13.72
N VAL A 123 8.63 -0.36 12.52
CA VAL A 123 7.82 -0.75 11.35
C VAL A 123 8.10 -2.18 10.93
N ILE A 124 7.04 -2.97 10.76
CA ILE A 124 7.05 -4.29 10.12
C ILE A 124 6.41 -4.16 8.74
N SER A 125 7.09 -4.68 7.73
CA SER A 125 6.66 -4.64 6.33
C SER A 125 6.27 -6.02 5.81
N VAL A 126 5.03 -6.14 5.33
CA VAL A 126 4.45 -7.44 4.96
C VAL A 126 3.92 -7.40 3.52
N PHE A 127 4.25 -8.43 2.74
CA PHE A 127 3.70 -8.67 1.42
C PHE A 127 2.79 -9.91 1.41
N ILE A 128 1.51 -9.73 1.07
CA ILE A 128 0.53 -10.81 0.99
C ILE A 128 0.27 -11.22 -0.45
N HIS A 129 0.56 -12.47 -0.77
CA HIS A 129 0.42 -13.02 -2.12
C HIS A 129 -0.32 -14.37 -2.10
N ALA A 130 -0.79 -14.81 -3.27
CA ALA A 130 -1.31 -16.15 -3.46
C ALA A 130 -1.14 -16.57 -4.93
N ASP A 131 -1.44 -17.82 -5.23
CA ASP A 131 -1.53 -18.30 -6.60
C ASP A 131 -2.71 -17.65 -7.34
N ARG A 132 -2.62 -17.64 -8.68
CA ARG A 132 -3.57 -16.95 -9.56
C ARG A 132 -5.00 -17.50 -9.40
N GLU A 133 -5.15 -18.80 -9.20
CA GLU A 133 -6.46 -19.46 -9.10
C GLU A 133 -7.15 -19.04 -7.80
N PHE A 134 -6.44 -19.11 -6.67
CA PHE A 134 -6.94 -18.59 -5.39
C PHE A 134 -7.34 -17.11 -5.48
N CYS A 135 -6.47 -16.26 -6.04
CA CYS A 135 -6.77 -14.84 -6.18
C CYS A 135 -8.02 -14.59 -7.04
N LEU A 136 -8.21 -15.37 -8.10
CA LEU A 136 -9.37 -15.25 -8.99
C LEU A 136 -10.65 -15.69 -8.28
N GLU A 137 -10.64 -16.84 -7.60
CA GLU A 137 -11.78 -17.34 -6.83
C GLU A 137 -12.22 -16.32 -5.78
N GLN A 138 -11.28 -15.83 -4.96
CA GLN A 138 -11.55 -14.81 -3.95
C GLN A 138 -12.07 -13.49 -4.54
N ALA A 139 -11.64 -13.13 -5.75
CA ALA A 139 -12.11 -11.93 -6.42
C ALA A 139 -13.53 -12.11 -6.98
N MET A 140 -13.86 -13.30 -7.49
CA MET A 140 -15.19 -13.62 -8.01
C MET A 140 -16.25 -13.68 -6.90
N GLU A 141 -15.90 -14.07 -5.67
CA GLU A 141 -16.82 -14.04 -4.52
C GLU A 141 -17.37 -12.63 -4.21
N ARG A 142 -16.62 -11.58 -4.58
CA ARG A 142 -16.89 -10.19 -4.17
C ARG A 142 -17.36 -9.29 -5.31
N ASN A 143 -17.42 -9.81 -6.52
CA ASN A 143 -17.70 -9.02 -7.72
C ASN A 143 -18.60 -9.80 -8.69
N SER A 144 -19.47 -9.08 -9.39
CA SER A 144 -20.38 -9.67 -10.38
C SER A 144 -19.83 -9.67 -11.82
N MET A 145 -18.51 -9.54 -11.98
CA MET A 145 -17.86 -9.56 -13.30
C MET A 145 -17.77 -10.98 -13.85
N SER A 146 -17.66 -11.14 -15.17
CA SER A 146 -17.34 -12.44 -15.75
C SER A 146 -15.90 -12.87 -15.40
N LEU A 147 -15.62 -14.18 -15.49
CA LEU A 147 -14.29 -14.73 -15.22
C LEU A 147 -13.18 -14.02 -16.03
N LYS A 148 -13.43 -13.78 -17.32
CA LYS A 148 -12.46 -13.13 -18.22
C LYS A 148 -12.24 -11.66 -17.88
N GLU A 149 -13.29 -10.95 -17.49
CA GLU A 149 -13.19 -9.56 -17.03
C GLU A 149 -12.42 -9.48 -15.72
N MET A 150 -12.70 -10.39 -14.78
CA MET A 150 -12.02 -10.43 -13.49
C MET A 150 -10.53 -10.72 -13.64
N GLN A 151 -10.15 -11.69 -14.48
CA GLN A 151 -8.74 -11.95 -14.79
C GLN A 151 -8.00 -10.70 -15.29
N ARG A 152 -8.60 -9.98 -16.24
CA ARG A 152 -8.04 -8.72 -16.77
C ARG A 152 -7.98 -7.64 -15.69
N PHE A 153 -8.97 -7.57 -14.81
CA PHE A 153 -9.03 -6.61 -13.72
C PHE A 153 -7.92 -6.83 -12.70
N ILE A 154 -7.68 -8.10 -12.31
CA ILE A 154 -6.57 -8.50 -11.44
C ILE A 154 -5.24 -8.08 -12.06
N GLU A 155 -5.00 -8.50 -13.31
CA GLU A 155 -3.75 -8.20 -14.04
C GLU A 155 -3.52 -6.69 -14.16
N LYS A 156 -4.55 -5.92 -14.52
CA LYS A 156 -4.47 -4.45 -14.61
C LYS A 156 -4.17 -3.81 -13.25
N THR A 157 -4.81 -4.29 -12.19
CA THR A 157 -4.66 -3.72 -10.84
C THR A 157 -3.27 -3.98 -10.26
N ASP A 158 -2.77 -5.21 -10.37
CA ASP A 158 -1.45 -5.55 -9.86
C ASP A 158 -0.34 -4.94 -10.72
N LYS A 159 -0.57 -4.82 -12.04
CA LYS A 159 0.31 -4.03 -12.90
C LYS A 159 0.38 -2.57 -12.46
N TYR A 160 -0.76 -1.94 -12.17
CA TYR A 160 -0.80 -0.57 -11.68
C TYR A 160 -0.03 -0.42 -10.36
N ARG A 161 -0.22 -1.35 -9.41
CA ARG A 161 0.53 -1.34 -8.13
C ARG A 161 2.04 -1.47 -8.35
N GLY A 162 2.46 -2.35 -9.25
CA GLY A 162 3.85 -2.52 -9.64
C GLY A 162 4.45 -1.26 -10.27
N ASP A 163 3.78 -0.69 -11.28
CA ASP A 163 4.22 0.53 -11.97
C ASP A 163 4.27 1.72 -10.98
N PHE A 164 3.26 1.88 -10.12
CA PHE A 164 3.20 2.92 -9.09
C PHE A 164 4.36 2.79 -8.10
N TYR A 165 4.59 1.59 -7.56
CA TYR A 165 5.69 1.33 -6.63
C TYR A 165 7.03 1.63 -7.31
N LYS A 166 7.25 1.09 -8.51
CA LYS A 166 8.49 1.30 -9.28
C LYS A 166 8.77 2.77 -9.54
N TYR A 167 7.74 3.56 -9.83
CA TYR A 167 7.88 5.00 -10.08
C TYR A 167 8.35 5.75 -8.83
N TYR A 168 7.69 5.53 -7.68
CA TYR A 168 7.95 6.27 -6.44
C TYR A 168 9.10 5.71 -5.58
N THR A 169 9.50 4.45 -5.76
CA THR A 169 10.55 3.81 -4.95
C THR A 169 11.76 3.41 -5.77
N GLY A 170 11.63 3.28 -7.10
CA GLY A 170 12.66 2.69 -7.96
C GLY A 170 12.82 1.17 -7.81
N HIS A 171 12.13 0.54 -6.85
CA HIS A 171 12.25 -0.88 -6.51
C HIS A 171 11.19 -1.73 -7.24
N GLU A 172 11.44 -3.04 -7.35
CA GLU A 172 10.46 -3.98 -7.86
C GLU A 172 9.46 -4.36 -6.78
N TRP A 173 8.17 -4.14 -7.03
CA TRP A 173 7.10 -4.33 -6.02
C TRP A 173 7.01 -5.75 -5.47
N SER A 174 7.35 -6.76 -6.26
CA SER A 174 7.30 -8.16 -5.85
C SER A 174 8.63 -8.68 -5.29
N ASP A 175 9.63 -7.82 -5.09
CA ASP A 175 10.91 -8.22 -4.54
C ASP A 175 10.78 -8.46 -3.03
N ALA A 176 11.00 -9.71 -2.62
CA ALA A 176 10.90 -10.12 -1.22
C ALA A 176 11.85 -9.34 -0.30
N ARG A 177 12.94 -8.78 -0.83
CA ARG A 177 13.93 -7.99 -0.06
C ARG A 177 13.39 -6.64 0.41
N ASN A 178 12.26 -6.17 -0.12
CA ASN A 178 11.61 -4.94 0.35
C ASN A 178 10.78 -5.16 1.64
N TYR A 179 10.57 -6.42 2.05
CA TYR A 179 9.62 -6.78 3.09
C TYR A 179 10.26 -7.64 4.17
N ASP A 180 9.83 -7.47 5.42
CA ASP A 180 10.15 -8.36 6.53
C ASP A 180 9.51 -9.75 6.34
N LEU A 181 8.26 -9.78 5.88
CA LEU A 181 7.50 -11.02 5.69
C LEU A 181 6.82 -11.05 4.31
N CYS A 182 6.97 -12.17 3.61
CA CYS A 182 6.18 -12.49 2.42
C CYS A 182 5.32 -13.72 2.72
N LEU A 183 4.00 -13.54 2.82
CA LEU A 183 3.08 -14.60 3.24
C LEU A 183 2.17 -15.04 2.10
N ASN A 184 2.11 -16.37 1.89
CA ASN A 184 1.21 -16.99 0.94
C ASN A 184 -0.15 -17.29 1.61
N SER A 185 -1.15 -16.46 1.33
CA SER A 185 -2.48 -16.59 1.93
C SER A 185 -3.28 -17.78 1.39
N GLY A 186 -3.00 -18.26 0.17
CA GLY A 186 -3.63 -19.46 -0.39
C GLY A 186 -3.21 -20.73 0.35
N LYS A 187 -1.99 -20.76 0.89
CA LYS A 187 -1.48 -21.89 1.70
C LYS A 187 -1.81 -21.77 3.18
N LEU A 188 -1.65 -20.56 3.74
CA LEU A 188 -1.82 -20.33 5.18
C LEU A 188 -3.29 -20.12 5.56
N GLY A 189 -4.09 -19.54 4.66
CA GLY A 189 -5.37 -18.94 5.00
C GLY A 189 -5.20 -17.65 5.82
N PHE A 190 -6.25 -16.82 5.86
CA PHE A 190 -6.13 -15.46 6.41
C PHE A 190 -5.82 -15.44 7.91
N LYS A 191 -6.42 -16.35 8.69
CA LYS A 191 -6.19 -16.44 10.14
C LYS A 191 -4.72 -16.72 10.47
N LYS A 192 -4.10 -17.69 9.79
CA LYS A 192 -2.68 -18.02 10.06
C LYS A 192 -1.76 -16.89 9.59
N CYS A 193 -2.06 -16.18 8.50
CA CYS A 193 -1.31 -14.98 8.15
C CYS A 193 -1.31 -13.92 9.27
N VAL A 194 -2.44 -13.71 9.95
CA VAL A 194 -2.52 -12.80 11.11
C VAL A 194 -1.61 -13.29 12.25
N GLU A 195 -1.67 -14.59 12.57
CA GLU A 195 -0.81 -15.16 13.63
C GLU A 195 0.68 -15.07 13.30
N GLU A 196 1.09 -15.32 12.05
CA GLU A 196 2.50 -15.17 11.62
C GLU A 196 3.00 -13.73 11.79
N ILE A 197 2.18 -12.74 11.43
CA ILE A 197 2.54 -11.32 11.60
C ILE A 197 2.70 -10.98 13.09
N LYS A 198 1.78 -11.45 13.94
CA LYS A 198 1.85 -11.25 15.39
C LYS A 198 3.06 -11.96 16.01
N ALA A 199 3.37 -13.18 15.56
CA ALA A 199 4.52 -13.93 16.02
C ALA A 199 5.84 -13.21 15.68
N TYR A 200 5.98 -12.70 14.46
CA TYR A 200 7.13 -11.87 14.08
C TYR A 200 7.21 -10.59 14.89
N MET A 201 6.08 -9.91 15.08
CA MET A 201 6.00 -8.69 15.90
C MET A 201 6.50 -8.92 17.32
N LYS A 202 6.08 -10.03 17.94
CA LYS A 202 6.55 -10.46 19.25
C LYS A 202 8.07 -10.67 19.26
N VAL A 203 8.60 -11.44 18.33
CA VAL A 203 10.05 -11.71 18.25
C VAL A 203 10.88 -10.43 18.02
N ARG A 204 10.35 -9.45 17.28
CA ARG A 204 11.08 -8.24 16.92
C ARG A 204 10.98 -7.12 17.96
N PHE A 205 9.86 -6.99 18.66
CA PHE A 205 9.59 -5.84 19.53
C PHE A 205 9.39 -6.18 21.02
N GLU A 206 9.15 -7.45 21.37
CA GLU A 206 9.09 -7.88 22.77
C GLU A 206 10.46 -8.45 23.17
N ASP A 207 11.23 -7.66 23.94
CA ASP A 207 12.20 -8.16 24.93
C ASP A 207 11.48 -8.41 26.26
#